data_AF-A0AA43RIM1-F1
#
_entry.id   AF-A0AA43RIM1-F1
#
_cell.length_a   1.000
_cell.length_b   1.000
_cell.length_c   1.000
_cell.angle_alpha   90.00
_cell.angle_beta   90.00
_cell.angle_gamma   90.00
#
_symmetry.space_group_name_H-M   'P 1'
#
loop_
_entity.id
_entity.type
_entity.pdbx_description
1 polymer ?
#
loop_
_entity_poly.entity_id
_entity_poly.type
_entity_poly.pdbx_seq_one_letter_code
_entity_poly.pdbx_strand_id
1 'polypeptide(L)'
;MAKKALKIILTILGAGCLVGAYIIHYFAERKLGMVRWLNFQVAQYKKAMPVDTIEIVAIWAVVLLFLITAFLLYKNRKQLKPESVLPFCILALAAAVTVFLFFSPDFQKPSERYFLEACTSLGALCAFVACLLR
;
A
#
# COMPACT_ATOMS: atom_id res chain seq x y z
N MET A 1 -22.15 -4.66 16.01
CA MET A 1 -20.84 -4.44 16.66
C MET A 1 -19.66 -4.98 15.85
N ALA A 2 -19.73 -6.21 15.30
CA ALA A 2 -18.64 -6.82 14.52
C ALA A 2 -18.07 -5.95 13.37
N LYS A 3 -18.93 -5.29 12.57
CA LYS A 3 -18.48 -4.42 11.46
C LYS A 3 -17.62 -3.23 11.91
N LYS A 4 -17.95 -2.63 13.07
CA LYS A 4 -17.16 -1.51 13.63
C LYS A 4 -15.80 -1.99 14.15
N ALA A 5 -15.76 -3.13 14.84
CA ALA A 5 -14.52 -3.73 15.30
C ALA A 5 -13.59 -4.12 14.14
N LEU A 6 -14.13 -4.77 13.10
CA LEU A 6 -13.37 -5.11 11.89
C LEU A 6 -12.79 -3.88 11.20
N LYS A 7 -13.56 -2.80 11.11
CA LYS A 7 -13.10 -1.54 10.53
C LYS A 7 -11.90 -0.97 11.30
N ILE A 8 -11.95 -0.96 12.63
CA ILE A 8 -10.84 -0.48 13.47
C ILE A 8 -9.60 -1.34 13.23
N ILE A 9 -9.75 -2.68 13.26
CA ILE A 9 -8.64 -3.61 13.02
C ILE A 9 -8.01 -3.38 11.64
N LEU A 10 -8.82 -3.28 10.58
CA LEU A 10 -8.33 -3.02 9.22
C LEU A 10 -7.65 -1.67 9.07
N THR A 11 -8.13 -0.64 9.80
CA THR A 11 -7.53 0.69 9.76
C THR A 11 -6.15 0.68 10.44
N ILE A 12 -6.04 0.00 11.59
CA ILE A 12 -4.75 -0.20 12.29
C ILE A 12 -3.79 -1.02 11.42
N LEU A 13 -4.29 -2.09 10.79
CA LEU A 13 -3.49 -2.92 9.89
C LEU A 13 -2.99 -2.13 8.68
N GLY A 14 -3.86 -1.32 8.05
CA GLY A 14 -3.50 -0.46 6.93
C GLY A 14 -2.44 0.58 7.28
N ALA A 15 -2.57 1.22 8.46
CA ALA A 15 -1.55 2.12 8.98
C ALA A 15 -0.24 1.39 9.30
N GLY A 16 -0.33 0.20 9.91
CA GLY A 16 0.82 -0.65 10.22
C GLY A 16 1.59 -1.09 8.98
N CYS A 17 0.90 -1.36 7.87
CA CYS A 17 1.55 -1.67 6.59
C CYS A 17 2.36 -0.50 6.03
N LEU A 18 1.87 0.74 6.15
CA LEU A 18 2.61 1.94 5.73
C LEU A 18 3.84 2.17 6.62
N VAL A 19 3.69 2.00 7.94
CA VAL A 19 4.81 2.06 8.88
C VAL A 19 5.83 0.95 8.58
N GLY A 20 5.36 -0.26 8.28
CA GLY A 20 6.21 -1.39 7.89
C GLY A 20 7.00 -1.12 6.62
N ALA A 21 6.39 -0.52 5.60
CA ALA A 21 7.08 -0.10 4.37
C ALA A 21 8.22 0.87 4.67
N TYR A 22 7.97 1.87 5.54
CA TYR A 22 9.00 2.82 5.97
C TYR A 22 10.14 2.14 6.75
N ILE A 23 9.81 1.21 7.65
CA ILE A 23 10.82 0.46 8.41
C ILE A 23 11.74 -0.34 7.48
N ILE A 24 11.19 -1.00 6.46
CA ILE A 24 11.96 -1.76 5.48
C ILE A 24 12.93 -0.84 4.74
N HIS A 25 12.45 0.30 4.26
CA HIS A 25 13.29 1.29 3.57
C HIS A 25 14.41 1.83 4.47
N TYR A 26 14.06 2.23 5.70
CA TYR A 26 15.03 2.73 6.69
C TYR A 26 16.17 1.73 6.97
N PHE A 27 15.84 0.45 7.13
CA PHE A 27 16.85 -0.57 7.37
C PHE A 27 17.60 -0.96 6.10
N ALA A 28 17.00 -0.88 4.92
CA ALA A 28 17.69 -1.10 3.66
C ALA A 28 18.77 -0.04 3.42
N GLU A 29 18.50 1.23 3.72
CA GLU A 29 19.50 2.31 3.61
C GLU A 29 20.65 2.15 4.62
N ARG A 30 20.35 1.71 5.85
CA ARG A 30 21.35 1.69 6.94
C ARG A 30 22.10 0.37 7.11
N LYS A 31 21.56 -0.75 6.60
CA LYS A 31 22.13 -2.09 6.83
C LYS A 31 22.30 -2.84 5.51
N LEU A 32 23.55 -2.93 5.05
CA LEU A 32 23.97 -3.73 3.90
C LEU A 32 23.47 -5.19 3.96
N GLY A 33 23.39 -5.77 5.16
CA GLY A 33 22.84 -7.12 5.35
C GLY A 33 21.38 -7.25 4.90
N MET A 34 20.55 -6.23 5.11
CA MET A 34 19.16 -6.24 4.68
C MET A 34 19.06 -6.11 3.15
N VAL A 35 19.87 -5.24 2.54
CA VAL A 35 19.94 -5.10 1.07
C VAL A 35 20.33 -6.42 0.41
N ARG A 36 21.32 -7.13 0.96
CA ARG A 36 21.72 -8.45 0.43
C ARG A 36 20.60 -9.49 0.56
N TRP A 37 19.89 -9.48 1.68
CA TRP A 37 18.75 -10.38 1.88
C TRP A 37 17.59 -10.07 0.93
N LEU A 38 17.22 -8.80 0.76
CA LEU A 38 16.17 -8.36 -0.16
C LEU A 38 16.51 -8.74 -1.60
N ASN A 39 17.74 -8.48 -2.05
CA ASN A 39 18.21 -8.85 -3.38
C ASN A 39 18.14 -10.36 -3.61
N PHE A 40 18.54 -11.17 -2.62
CA PHE A 40 18.45 -12.62 -2.72
C PHE A 40 16.99 -13.08 -2.88
N GLN A 41 16.07 -12.54 -2.08
CA GLN A 41 14.66 -12.89 -2.16
C GLN A 41 14.04 -12.49 -3.49
N VAL A 42 14.26 -11.25 -3.95
CA VAL A 42 13.77 -10.79 -5.25
C VAL A 42 14.32 -11.65 -6.39
N ALA A 43 15.61 -12.02 -6.34
CA ALA A 43 16.20 -12.89 -7.35
C ALA A 43 15.56 -14.29 -7.38
N GLN A 44 15.16 -14.84 -6.22
CA GLN A 44 14.41 -16.10 -6.17
C GLN A 44 13.01 -15.93 -6.75
N TYR A 45 12.29 -14.86 -6.40
CA TYR A 45 10.95 -14.59 -6.92
C TYR A 45 10.95 -14.33 -8.43
N LYS A 46 11.93 -13.61 -8.96
CA LYS A 46 12.07 -13.37 -10.41
C LYS A 46 12.33 -14.65 -11.21
N LYS A 47 12.92 -15.69 -10.60
CA LYS A 47 13.07 -17.00 -11.24
C LYS A 47 11.77 -17.77 -11.30
N ALA A 48 10.91 -17.63 -10.29
CA ALA A 48 9.66 -18.36 -10.18
C ALA A 48 8.49 -17.65 -10.87
N MET A 49 8.48 -16.31 -10.90
CA MET A 49 7.33 -15.50 -11.27
C MET A 49 7.76 -14.22 -11.99
N PRO A 50 6.94 -13.67 -12.91
CA PRO A 50 7.20 -12.39 -13.55
C PRO A 50 6.89 -11.22 -12.61
N VAL A 51 7.78 -10.98 -11.63
CA VAL A 51 7.61 -9.97 -10.55
C VAL A 51 7.39 -8.57 -11.11
N ASP A 52 8.09 -8.20 -12.19
CA ASP A 52 7.99 -6.88 -12.81
C ASP A 52 6.57 -6.60 -13.36
N THR A 53 5.89 -7.64 -13.86
CA THR A 53 4.51 -7.50 -14.37
C THR A 53 3.50 -7.42 -13.23
N ILE A 54 3.72 -8.20 -12.15
CA ILE A 54 2.87 -8.19 -10.96
C ILE A 54 2.93 -6.83 -10.27
N GLU A 55 4.12 -6.22 -10.20
CA GLU A 55 4.35 -4.88 -9.66
C GLU A 55 3.50 -3.83 -10.39
N ILE A 56 3.61 -3.77 -11.72
CA ILE A 56 2.84 -2.81 -12.54
C ILE A 56 1.34 -2.98 -12.32
N VAL A 57 0.85 -4.22 -12.30
CA VAL A 57 -0.57 -4.52 -12.06
C VAL A 57 -1.00 -4.05 -10.66
N ALA A 58 -0.17 -4.25 -9.65
CA ALA A 58 -0.44 -3.82 -8.28
C ALA A 58 -0.55 -2.29 -8.17
N ILE A 59 0.32 -1.54 -8.84
CA ILE A 59 0.27 -0.07 -8.87
C ILE A 59 -1.06 0.41 -9.46
N TRP A 60 -1.43 -0.11 -10.65
CA TRP A 60 -2.70 0.24 -11.28
C TRP A 60 -3.90 -0.14 -10.42
N ALA A 61 -3.85 -1.28 -9.73
CA ALA A 61 -4.90 -1.68 -8.80
C ALA A 61 -5.07 -0.69 -7.65
N VAL A 62 -3.99 -0.23 -7.03
CA VAL A 62 -4.05 0.76 -5.92
C VAL A 62 -4.65 2.08 -6.41
N VAL A 63 -4.20 2.59 -7.56
CA VAL A 63 -4.75 3.82 -8.16
C VAL A 63 -6.24 3.66 -8.44
N LEU A 64 -6.65 2.53 -9.00
CA LEU A 64 -8.05 2.23 -9.30
C LEU A 64 -8.91 2.18 -8.02
N LEU A 65 -8.43 1.53 -6.95
CA LEU A 65 -9.12 1.48 -5.65
C LEU A 65 -9.31 2.88 -5.04
N PHE A 66 -8.30 3.74 -5.15
CA PHE A 66 -8.39 5.13 -4.73
C PHE A 66 -9.45 5.90 -5.53
N LEU A 67 -9.46 5.77 -6.86
CA LEU A 67 -10.47 6.44 -7.71
C LEU A 67 -11.89 5.95 -7.40
N ILE A 68 -12.09 4.64 -7.22
CA ILE A 68 -13.40 4.07 -6.84
C ILE A 68 -13.86 4.67 -5.51
N THR A 69 -13.01 4.67 -4.48
CA THR A 69 -13.40 5.21 -3.16
C THR A 69 -13.67 6.70 -3.20
N ALA A 70 -12.84 7.48 -3.90
CA ALA A 70 -13.06 8.91 -4.11
C ALA A 70 -14.42 9.17 -4.81
N PHE A 71 -14.73 8.40 -5.86
CA PHE A 71 -16.01 8.49 -6.57
C PHE A 71 -17.21 8.13 -5.67
N LEU A 72 -17.11 7.04 -4.90
CA LEU A 72 -18.15 6.63 -3.94
C LEU A 72 -18.36 7.65 -2.82
N LEU A 73 -17.30 8.34 -2.38
CA LEU A 73 -17.40 9.42 -1.40
C LEU A 73 -18.05 10.67 -2.02
N TYR A 74 -17.67 11.04 -3.24
CA TYR A 74 -18.26 12.16 -3.96
C TYR A 74 -19.76 11.98 -4.20
N LYS A 75 -20.17 10.80 -4.67
CA LYS A 75 -21.58 10.45 -4.89
C LYS A 75 -22.39 10.50 -3.59
N ASN A 76 -21.81 10.01 -2.49
CA ASN A 76 -22.47 9.90 -1.20
C ASN A 76 -22.07 11.01 -0.22
N ARG A 77 -21.70 12.20 -0.72
CA ARG A 77 -21.15 13.31 0.07
C ARG A 77 -22.02 13.77 1.24
N LYS A 78 -23.34 13.58 1.14
CA LYS A 78 -24.31 13.91 2.22
C LYS A 78 -24.30 12.91 3.39
N GLN A 79 -23.64 11.76 3.24
CA GLN A 79 -23.61 10.67 4.23
C GLN A 79 -22.17 10.38 4.71
N LEU A 80 -21.27 11.36 4.62
CA LEU A 80 -19.91 11.22 5.09
C LEU A 80 -19.87 11.12 6.62
N LYS A 81 -19.66 9.91 7.12
CA LYS A 81 -19.42 9.69 8.54
C LYS A 81 -17.97 10.06 8.86
N PRO A 82 -17.69 10.76 9.98
CA PRO A 82 -16.33 11.10 10.38
C PRO A 82 -15.44 9.85 10.53
N GLU A 83 -16.04 8.71 10.91
CA GLU A 83 -15.38 7.41 11.00
C GLU A 83 -14.79 6.90 9.67
N SER A 84 -15.18 7.43 8.51
CA SER A 84 -14.68 7.02 7.19
C SER A 84 -13.52 7.87 6.66
N VAL A 85 -13.19 8.96 7.36
CA VAL A 85 -12.14 9.90 6.94
C VAL A 85 -10.75 9.29 7.10
N LEU A 86 -10.46 8.69 8.27
CA LEU A 86 -9.16 8.07 8.54
C LEU A 86 -8.77 6.98 7.51
N PRO A 87 -9.60 5.95 7.23
CA PRO A 87 -9.23 4.95 6.23
C PRO A 87 -9.11 5.55 4.82
N PHE A 88 -9.88 6.60 4.50
CA PHE A 88 -9.69 7.32 3.23
C PHE A 88 -8.35 8.04 3.17
N CYS A 89 -7.92 8.72 4.24
CA CYS A 89 -6.61 9.37 4.30
C CYS A 89 -5.46 8.34 4.15
N ILE A 90 -5.58 7.17 4.79
CA ILE A 90 -4.60 6.08 4.65
C ILE A 90 -4.54 5.59 3.20
N LEU A 91 -5.69 5.39 2.56
CA LEU A 91 -5.75 4.97 1.17
C LEU A 91 -5.18 6.04 0.22
N ALA A 92 -5.49 7.32 0.46
CA ALA A 92 -4.95 8.44 -0.29
C ALA A 92 -3.42 8.54 -0.14
N LEU A 93 -2.91 8.34 1.08
CA LEU A 93 -1.46 8.30 1.34
C LEU A 93 -0.81 7.11 0.63
N ALA A 94 -1.41 5.92 0.70
CA ALA A 94 -0.90 4.73 0.01
C ALA A 94 -0.87 4.93 -1.51
N ALA A 95 -1.91 5.54 -2.09
CA ALA A 95 -1.95 5.90 -3.51
C ALA A 95 -0.89 6.96 -3.88
N ALA A 96 -0.71 7.98 -3.04
CA ALA A 96 0.31 9.00 -3.27
C ALA A 96 1.73 8.41 -3.21
N VAL A 97 2.01 7.56 -2.22
CA VAL A 97 3.31 6.88 -2.07
C VAL A 97 3.57 5.93 -3.24
N THR A 98 2.59 5.12 -3.66
CA THR A 98 2.77 4.21 -4.81
C THR A 98 3.04 4.98 -6.11
N VAL A 99 2.31 6.07 -6.37
CA VAL A 99 2.57 6.94 -7.53
C VAL A 99 3.95 7.59 -7.44
N PHE A 100 4.34 8.08 -6.25
CA PHE A 100 5.66 8.66 -6.03
C PHE A 100 6.79 7.65 -6.31
N LEU A 101 6.67 6.42 -5.81
CA LEU A 101 7.64 5.35 -6.05
C LEU A 101 7.73 4.97 -7.53
N PHE A 102 6.60 4.99 -8.26
CA PHE A 102 6.58 4.68 -9.69
C PHE A 102 7.33 5.72 -10.54
N PHE A 103 7.16 7.02 -10.23
CA PHE A 103 7.80 8.10 -10.98
C PHE A 103 9.24 8.38 -10.57
N SER A 104 9.69 7.88 -9.42
CA SER A 104 11.02 8.17 -8.89
C SER A 104 12.09 7.25 -9.53
N PRO A 105 13.00 7.78 -10.37
CA PRO A 105 13.98 6.96 -11.08
C PRO A 105 15.02 6.32 -10.15
N ASP A 106 15.32 6.94 -9.01
CA ASP A 106 16.24 6.41 -8.00
C ASP A 106 15.76 5.08 -7.40
N PHE A 107 14.44 4.85 -7.42
CA PHE A 107 13.80 3.63 -6.96
C PHE A 107 13.54 2.61 -8.08
N GLN A 108 14.00 2.83 -9.32
CA GLN A 108 13.77 1.88 -10.42
C GLN A 108 14.63 0.60 -10.36
N LYS A 109 15.69 0.56 -9.52
CA LYS A 109 16.61 -0.60 -9.43
C LYS A 109 17.03 -1.11 -8.01
N PRO A 110 16.46 -0.68 -6.87
CA PRO A 110 16.71 -1.34 -5.59
C PRO A 110 15.66 -2.43 -5.31
N SER A 111 16.11 -3.62 -4.86
CA SER A 111 15.24 -4.75 -4.48
C SER A 111 14.19 -4.43 -3.41
N GLU A 112 14.40 -3.34 -2.66
CA GLU A 112 13.46 -2.87 -1.64
C GLU A 112 12.11 -2.41 -2.23
N ARG A 113 12.08 -1.89 -3.47
CA ARG A 113 10.86 -1.35 -4.07
C ARG A 113 9.73 -2.36 -4.13
N TYR A 114 10.01 -3.60 -4.54
CA TYR A 114 9.01 -4.67 -4.57
C TYR A 114 8.35 -4.91 -3.20
N PHE A 115 9.13 -4.78 -2.12
CA PHE A 115 8.62 -4.95 -0.76
C PHE A 115 7.86 -3.72 -0.27
N LEU A 116 8.32 -2.50 -0.60
CA LEU A 116 7.56 -1.28 -0.33
C LEU A 116 6.21 -1.28 -1.03
N GLU A 117 6.18 -1.68 -2.30
CA GLU A 117 4.95 -1.76 -3.09
C GLU A 117 4.02 -2.87 -2.59
N ALA A 118 4.56 -4.02 -2.18
CA ALA A 118 3.76 -5.07 -1.54
C ALA A 118 3.12 -4.59 -0.23
N CYS A 119 3.87 -3.89 0.63
CA CYS A 119 3.34 -3.36 1.87
C CYS A 119 2.30 -2.24 1.65
N THR A 120 2.57 -1.31 0.72
CA THR A 120 1.64 -0.21 0.42
C THR A 120 0.36 -0.70 -0.25
N SER A 121 0.44 -1.68 -1.15
CA SER A 121 -0.74 -2.30 -1.79
C SER A 121 -1.60 -3.08 -0.81
N LEU A 122 -1.00 -3.86 0.10
CA LEU A 122 -1.73 -4.50 1.21
C LEU A 122 -2.40 -3.47 2.12
N GLY A 123 -1.69 -2.38 2.46
CA GLY A 123 -2.24 -1.29 3.26
C GLY A 123 -3.43 -0.61 2.58
N ALA A 124 -3.33 -0.36 1.27
CA ALA A 124 -4.39 0.19 0.45
C ALA A 124 -5.62 -0.72 0.41
N LEU A 125 -5.44 -2.04 0.24
CA LEU A 125 -6.54 -3.00 0.29
C LEU A 125 -7.27 -2.98 1.63
N CYS A 126 -6.52 -2.96 2.74
CA CYS A 126 -7.11 -2.90 4.08
C CYS A 126 -7.92 -1.61 4.28
N ALA A 127 -7.36 -0.48 3.85
CA ALA A 127 -7.99 0.84 3.95
C ALA A 127 -9.24 0.96 3.05
N PHE A 128 -9.20 0.38 1.84
CA PHE A 128 -10.33 0.29 0.93
C PHE A 128 -11.49 -0.49 1.55
N VAL A 129 -11.22 -1.69 2.08
CA VAL A 129 -12.24 -2.52 2.74
C VAL A 129 -12.80 -1.79 3.97
N ALA A 130 -11.95 -1.15 4.77
CA ALA A 130 -12.38 -0.33 5.90
C ALA A 130 -13.27 0.85 5.49
N CYS A 131 -13.05 1.43 4.30
CA CYS A 131 -13.86 2.51 3.75
C CYS A 131 -15.24 2.02 3.24
N LEU A 132 -15.30 0.79 2.71
CA LEU A 132 -16.54 0.14 2.26
C LEU A 132 -17.45 -0.32 3.41
N LEU A 133 -16.87 -0.66 4.56
CA LEU A 133 -17.60 -0.96 5.79
C LEU A 133 -18.20 0.33 6.39
N ARG A 134 -19.29 0.84 5.80
CA ARG A 134 -20.06 2.01 6.28
C ARG A 134 -21.20 1.66 7.23
#